data_AF-A0A0L0NYM7-F1
#
_entry.id   AF-A0A0L0NYM7-F1
#
_cell.length_a   1.000
_cell.length_b   1.000
_cell.length_c   1.000
_cell.angle_alpha   90.00
_cell.angle_beta   90.00
_cell.angle_gamma   90.00
#
_symmetry.space_group_name_H-M   'P 1'
#
loop_
_entity.id
_entity.type
_entity.pdbx_description
1 polymer ?
#
loop_
_entity_poly.entity_id
_entity_poly.type
_entity_poly.pdbx_seq_one_letter_code
_entity_poly.pdbx_strand_id
1 'polypeptide(L)'
;MEDSTSKFIPEYRRTNFKNKSRFQSDELRRRRETHQVDLRKQKREDVLAKRRNYVDMGSMANDSEEEDDVENLAPGIREDSFLGKLQLELPKMMEMIHLDLFENQLNATIRFRQILLREHNPPIDLVIQLGVIPTLVDFMKEGQPDMLQLEAAWALTNIASGTSDQTRVVVELGAVPCFVQLLYSQSLEVKEQAIWALGNVAGDSTTYRDYVLESGAMEPVLSLFNTTKMSLIRTATWTLSNLCRGKNPQPEWSVVQQAIPTLAKLIYSVDAETLVDACWAVSYLSDGPSEAIQAVIDARIPQRLVDLLDHESTLVQTPALRAIGNIVTGNDMQTQAMINVGVLQHLAPLLNSPKETLRKEACWTISNITAGNAEQIQAVIDLNLIPPIVRLLAQGDYKTKKEACWAISNASSGGLTNPEQIKYLVEQGCIKPLCDLLAVADSKIIEVTLDSLMNILKVGELEKEKNQGTTNEYAIHIEEAGGMEKIFNCQANSNVHIYNKAYTIIEKYFGEEDDDGNFENGLQPEAYGDTFGFGVQNNQNFQF
;
A
#
# COMPACT_ATOMS: atom_id res chain seq x y z
N MET A 1 -48.93 22.84 -14.82
CA MET A 1 -48.72 21.41 -14.47
C MET A 1 -47.48 20.99 -15.22
N GLU A 2 -46.32 21.23 -14.60
CA GLU A 2 -45.04 20.70 -15.05
C GLU A 2 -44.81 19.39 -14.29
N ASP A 3 -44.52 18.31 -15.00
CA ASP A 3 -43.63 17.29 -14.46
C ASP A 3 -42.96 16.50 -15.59
N SER A 4 -41.69 16.81 -15.83
CA SER A 4 -40.77 16.01 -16.64
C SER A 4 -39.41 16.03 -15.98
N THR A 5 -39.15 15.06 -15.10
CA THR A 5 -37.82 14.84 -14.53
C THR A 5 -37.19 13.60 -15.15
N SER A 6 -36.60 13.78 -16.33
CA SER A 6 -35.62 12.82 -16.85
C SER A 6 -34.38 12.87 -15.95
N LYS A 7 -34.28 11.94 -14.99
CA LYS A 7 -33.07 11.74 -14.20
C LYS A 7 -31.89 11.46 -15.14
N PHE A 8 -30.96 12.42 -15.20
CA PHE A 8 -29.67 12.25 -15.86
C PHE A 8 -28.89 11.14 -15.15
N ILE A 9 -28.57 10.07 -15.88
CA ILE A 9 -27.73 8.97 -15.41
C ILE A 9 -26.36 9.15 -16.09
N PRO A 10 -25.27 9.42 -15.33
CA PRO A 10 -23.93 9.56 -15.88
C PRO A 10 -23.48 8.32 -16.68
N GLU A 11 -22.71 8.52 -17.75
CA GLU A 11 -22.30 7.47 -18.70
C GLU A 11 -21.62 6.25 -18.06
N TYR A 12 -20.88 6.41 -16.95
CA TYR A 12 -20.27 5.30 -16.22
C TYR A 12 -21.29 4.31 -15.62
N ARG A 13 -22.57 4.69 -15.50
CA ARG A 13 -23.67 3.81 -15.06
C ARG A 13 -24.41 3.12 -16.21
N ARG A 14 -24.19 3.51 -17.47
CA ARG A 14 -24.91 2.95 -18.63
C ARG A 14 -24.21 1.75 -19.28
N THR A 15 -22.91 1.59 -19.10
CA THR A 15 -22.11 0.58 -19.83
C THR A 15 -22.07 -0.82 -19.18
N ASN A 16 -22.59 -1.00 -17.96
CA ASN A 16 -22.55 -2.30 -17.25
C ASN A 16 -23.66 -3.29 -17.62
N PHE A 17 -24.54 -2.98 -18.58
CA PHE A 17 -25.77 -3.75 -18.78
C PHE A 17 -25.69 -4.93 -19.76
N LYS A 18 -24.54 -5.23 -20.39
CA LYS A 18 -24.51 -6.21 -21.50
C LYS A 18 -23.64 -7.47 -21.36
N ASN A 19 -22.83 -7.66 -20.31
CA ASN A 19 -22.08 -8.92 -20.12
C ASN A 19 -22.25 -9.45 -18.68
N LYS A 20 -23.37 -10.12 -18.40
CA LYS A 20 -23.82 -10.47 -17.04
C LYS A 20 -23.44 -11.88 -16.56
N SER A 21 -22.59 -12.63 -17.26
CA SER A 21 -22.40 -14.07 -16.97
C SER A 21 -20.95 -14.59 -16.99
N ARG A 22 -19.94 -13.72 -17.10
CA ARG A 22 -18.53 -14.12 -16.91
C ARG A 22 -17.78 -12.98 -16.23
N PHE A 23 -17.34 -13.18 -14.99
CA PHE A 23 -16.34 -12.31 -14.39
C PHE A 23 -15.03 -12.54 -15.15
N GLN A 24 -14.56 -11.54 -15.90
CA GLN A 24 -13.21 -11.58 -16.47
C GLN A 24 -12.20 -11.33 -15.34
N SER A 25 -11.04 -11.97 -15.37
CA SER A 25 -9.98 -11.84 -14.34
C SER A 25 -9.61 -10.37 -14.09
N ASP A 26 -9.59 -9.55 -15.14
CA ASP A 26 -9.37 -8.11 -15.07
C ASP A 26 -10.42 -7.35 -14.22
N GLU A 27 -11.68 -7.80 -14.21
CA GLU A 27 -12.76 -7.17 -13.43
C GLU A 27 -12.62 -7.44 -11.93
N LEU A 28 -12.13 -8.63 -11.54
CA LEU A 28 -11.86 -8.97 -10.14
C LEU A 28 -10.70 -8.13 -9.59
N ARG A 29 -9.64 -7.93 -10.37
CA ARG A 29 -8.50 -7.08 -10.01
C ARG A 29 -8.90 -5.60 -9.94
N ARG A 30 -9.68 -5.08 -10.91
CA ARG A 30 -10.17 -3.69 -10.93
C ARG A 30 -11.10 -3.32 -9.77
N ARG A 31 -12.00 -4.23 -9.37
CA ARG A 31 -12.89 -4.03 -8.20
C ARG A 31 -12.14 -3.80 -6.89
N ARG A 32 -10.87 -4.19 -6.85
CA ARG A 32 -9.99 -4.03 -5.71
C ARG A 32 -9.16 -2.76 -5.77
N GLU A 33 -8.65 -2.39 -6.94
CA GLU A 33 -7.91 -1.13 -7.14
C GLU A 33 -8.74 0.07 -6.67
N THR A 34 -10.03 0.09 -7.01
CA THR A 34 -10.97 1.13 -6.55
C THR A 34 -11.13 1.18 -5.03
N HIS A 35 -10.93 0.07 -4.31
CA HIS A 35 -10.98 0.01 -2.85
C HIS A 35 -9.66 0.40 -2.17
N GLN A 36 -8.52 0.14 -2.83
CA GLN A 36 -7.21 0.53 -2.30
C GLN A 36 -7.05 2.06 -2.29
N VAL A 37 -7.74 2.76 -3.20
CA VAL A 37 -7.74 4.22 -3.32
C VAL A 37 -8.43 4.92 -2.14
N ASP A 38 -9.34 4.26 -1.40
CA ASP A 38 -10.22 4.96 -0.45
C ASP A 38 -9.79 4.96 1.04
N LEU A 39 -8.73 4.28 1.46
CA LEU A 39 -8.35 4.26 2.89
C LEU A 39 -6.84 4.17 3.16
N ARG A 40 -6.08 5.20 2.77
CA ARG A 40 -4.73 5.44 3.32
C ARG A 40 -4.62 6.84 3.91
N LYS A 41 -4.64 6.93 5.24
CA LYS A 41 -4.18 8.10 5.99
C LYS A 41 -2.65 8.16 5.83
N GLN A 42 -2.16 9.10 5.02
CA GLN A 42 -0.74 9.36 4.68
C GLN A 42 0.19 9.56 5.90
N LYS A 43 -0.36 9.84 7.09
CA LYS A 43 0.38 10.33 8.26
C LYS A 43 1.57 9.52 8.79
N ARG A 44 1.69 8.21 8.51
CA ARG A 44 2.82 7.40 9.03
C ARG A 44 4.00 7.34 8.05
N GLU A 45 3.76 7.71 6.81
CA GLU A 45 4.68 7.58 5.70
C GLU A 45 5.53 8.86 5.52
N ASP A 46 5.08 9.98 6.07
CA ASP A 46 5.76 11.29 6.02
C ASP A 46 7.02 11.33 6.93
N VAL A 47 7.02 10.59 8.05
CA VAL A 47 8.12 10.59 9.04
C VAL A 47 9.40 9.90 8.52
N LEU A 48 9.30 9.05 7.49
CA LEU A 48 10.44 8.36 6.87
C LEU A 48 10.97 9.05 5.61
N ALA A 49 10.27 10.10 5.14
CA ALA A 49 10.54 10.72 3.84
C ALA A 49 11.71 11.71 3.87
N LYS A 50 11.98 12.33 5.03
CA LYS A 50 13.09 13.26 5.24
C LYS A 50 14.03 12.73 6.32
N ARG A 51 15.34 12.98 6.16
CA ARG A 51 16.38 12.60 7.12
C ARG A 51 17.28 13.81 7.41
N ARG A 52 17.59 14.07 8.68
CA ARG A 52 18.61 15.07 9.05
C ARG A 52 20.00 14.42 9.04
N ASN A 53 21.01 15.13 8.55
CA ASN A 53 22.36 14.57 8.39
C ASN A 53 23.21 14.74 9.66
N TYR A 54 23.28 13.68 10.47
CA TYR A 54 24.19 13.54 11.60
C TYR A 54 25.41 12.73 11.15
N VAL A 55 26.56 13.37 10.95
CA VAL A 55 27.82 12.64 10.77
C VAL A 55 28.51 12.56 12.13
N ASP A 56 28.77 11.34 12.61
CA ASP A 56 29.55 11.09 13.82
C ASP A 56 31.02 11.47 13.57
N MET A 57 31.33 12.75 13.76
CA MET A 57 32.69 13.28 13.81
C MET A 57 33.17 13.12 15.25
N GLY A 58 33.83 12.00 15.54
CA GLY A 58 34.23 11.58 16.87
C GLY A 58 34.66 12.71 17.81
N SER A 59 34.09 12.67 19.03
CA SER A 59 34.48 13.46 20.20
C SER A 59 34.45 14.99 20.02
N MET A 60 33.31 15.59 20.36
CA MET A 60 33.16 16.82 21.20
C MET A 60 31.74 17.38 21.03
N ALA A 61 30.75 16.69 21.60
CA ALA A 61 29.43 17.27 21.87
C ALA A 61 28.89 16.65 23.16
N ASN A 62 29.58 16.90 24.28
CA ASN A 62 28.90 16.96 25.57
C ASN A 62 28.19 18.30 25.58
N ASP A 63 26.94 18.35 25.13
CA ASP A 63 26.08 19.50 25.41
C ASP A 63 24.90 18.97 26.21
N SER A 64 24.87 19.38 27.47
CA SER A 64 23.92 18.97 28.50
C SER A 64 22.49 19.28 28.07
N GLU A 65 21.65 18.25 28.18
CA GLU A 65 20.21 18.27 27.99
C GLU A 65 19.52 19.17 29.03
N GLU A 66 19.20 20.41 28.66
CA GLU A 66 18.14 21.16 29.34
C GLU A 66 17.17 21.73 28.27
N GLU A 67 15.90 21.37 28.41
CA GLU A 67 14.78 21.89 27.62
C GLU A 67 14.61 23.40 27.94
N ASP A 68 15.18 24.25 27.08
CA ASP A 68 15.04 25.70 27.19
C ASP A 68 13.62 26.14 26.79
N ASP A 69 12.66 26.06 27.71
CA ASP A 69 11.37 26.78 27.65
C ASP A 69 11.63 28.28 27.96
N VAL A 70 12.09 29.01 26.95
CA VAL A 70 12.60 30.41 27.05
C VAL A 70 11.51 31.43 27.45
N GLU A 71 10.23 31.07 27.40
CA GLU A 71 9.12 32.01 27.64
C GLU A 71 9.02 32.46 29.11
N ASN A 72 9.58 31.73 30.08
CA ASN A 72 9.45 32.05 31.52
C ASN A 72 10.76 32.42 32.26
N LEU A 73 11.89 32.59 31.55
CA LEU A 73 13.19 32.85 32.19
C LEU A 73 13.50 34.34 32.41
N ALA A 74 14.17 34.64 33.53
CA ALA A 74 14.62 35.99 33.89
C ALA A 74 15.64 36.56 32.88
N PRO A 75 15.72 37.89 32.68
CA PRO A 75 16.53 38.52 31.63
C PRO A 75 18.02 38.13 31.63
N GLY A 76 18.63 37.97 32.81
CA GLY A 76 20.04 37.57 32.95
C GLY A 76 20.32 36.09 32.67
N ILE A 77 19.31 35.21 32.75
CA ILE A 77 19.43 33.78 32.41
C ILE A 77 19.15 33.57 30.92
N ARG A 78 18.35 34.44 30.30
CA ARG A 78 18.11 34.46 28.84
C ARG A 78 19.38 34.70 28.03
N GLU A 79 20.29 35.56 28.49
CA GLU A 79 21.57 35.80 27.81
C GLU A 79 22.51 34.58 27.85
N ASP A 80 22.40 33.74 28.89
CA ASP A 80 23.17 32.51 29.03
C ASP A 80 22.55 31.29 28.32
N SER A 81 21.27 31.37 27.94
CA SER A 81 20.60 30.35 27.12
C SER A 81 21.23 30.24 25.74
N PHE A 82 21.09 29.07 25.10
CA PHE A 82 21.64 28.87 23.75
C PHE A 82 21.18 29.95 22.76
N LEU A 83 19.90 30.31 22.82
CA LEU A 83 19.32 31.30 21.90
C LEU A 83 19.86 32.72 22.17
N GLY A 84 20.09 33.07 23.44
CA GLY A 84 20.72 34.34 23.82
C GLY A 84 22.15 34.46 23.31
N LYS A 85 22.97 33.43 23.52
CA LYS A 85 24.34 33.36 22.99
C LYS A 85 24.36 33.40 21.46
N LEU A 86 23.47 32.63 20.83
CA LEU A 86 23.34 32.62 19.37
C LEU A 86 23.01 34.02 18.85
N GLN A 87 22.09 34.74 19.48
CA GLN A 87 21.69 36.08 19.04
C GLN A 87 22.83 37.11 19.09
N LEU A 88 23.82 36.91 19.96
CA LEU A 88 25.06 37.70 20.01
C LEU A 88 26.10 37.27 18.95
N GLU A 89 26.10 35.99 18.55
CA GLU A 89 27.02 35.45 17.54
C GLU A 89 26.56 35.73 16.10
N LEU A 90 25.24 35.73 15.84
CA LEU A 90 24.66 35.85 14.50
C LEU A 90 25.14 37.08 13.72
N PRO A 91 25.23 38.31 14.29
CA PRO A 91 25.74 39.46 13.55
C PRO A 91 27.18 39.27 13.08
N LYS A 92 28.04 38.65 13.91
CA LYS A 92 29.43 38.37 13.55
C LYS A 92 29.52 37.33 12.45
N MET A 93 28.69 36.29 12.52
CA MET A 93 28.60 35.27 11.48
C MET A 93 28.17 35.87 10.14
N MET A 94 27.16 36.76 10.15
CA MET A 94 26.70 37.47 8.96
C MET A 94 27.74 38.44 8.41
N GLU A 95 28.50 39.12 9.27
CA GLU A 95 29.62 39.95 8.80
C GLU A 95 30.68 39.06 8.12
N MET A 96 31.10 37.98 8.78
CA MET A 96 32.13 37.07 8.27
C MET A 96 31.73 36.41 6.94
N ILE A 97 30.47 36.01 6.77
CA ILE A 97 30.02 35.32 5.55
C ILE A 97 30.00 36.25 4.32
N HIS A 98 29.89 37.56 4.52
CA HIS A 98 29.88 38.56 3.45
C HIS A 98 31.27 39.16 3.16
N LEU A 99 32.27 38.86 3.98
CA LEU A 99 33.66 39.24 3.67
C LEU A 99 34.19 38.34 2.54
N ASP A 100 34.90 38.95 1.59
CA ASP A 100 35.51 38.25 0.44
C ASP A 100 36.83 37.55 0.84
N LEU A 101 36.79 36.81 1.95
CA LEU A 101 37.91 36.05 2.49
C LEU A 101 37.44 34.62 2.75
N PHE A 102 38.04 33.66 2.06
CA PHE A 102 37.68 32.24 2.12
C PHE A 102 37.57 31.70 3.55
N GLU A 103 38.54 31.99 4.42
CA GLU A 103 38.52 31.51 5.80
C GLU A 103 37.33 32.05 6.60
N ASN A 104 36.93 33.31 6.37
CA ASN A 104 35.80 33.91 7.06
C ASN A 104 34.48 33.30 6.58
N GLN A 105 34.32 33.16 5.26
CA GLN A 105 33.17 32.52 4.65
C GLN A 105 33.02 31.08 5.15
N LEU A 106 34.09 30.29 5.08
CA LEU A 106 34.10 28.90 5.53
C LEU A 106 33.77 28.77 7.03
N ASN A 107 34.41 29.55 7.90
CA ASN A 107 34.17 29.49 9.34
C ASN A 107 32.72 29.88 9.69
N ALA A 108 32.18 30.92 9.02
CA ALA A 108 30.79 31.31 9.21
C ALA A 108 29.83 30.21 8.72
N THR A 109 30.07 29.62 7.55
CA THR A 109 29.24 28.53 7.00
C THR A 109 29.27 27.28 7.87
N ILE A 110 30.45 26.88 8.37
CA ILE A 110 30.59 25.79 9.35
C ILE A 110 29.74 26.08 10.58
N ARG A 111 29.77 27.31 11.08
CA ARG A 111 29.01 27.70 12.26
C ARG A 111 27.50 27.65 11.99
N PHE A 112 27.04 28.12 10.83
CA PHE A 112 25.64 27.98 10.41
C PHE A 112 25.21 26.51 10.32
N ARG A 113 26.05 25.62 9.76
CA ARG A 113 25.78 24.18 9.75
C ARG A 113 25.64 23.64 11.19
N GLN A 114 26.59 23.96 12.08
CA GLN A 114 26.62 23.46 13.45
C GLN A 114 25.36 23.82 14.24
N ILE A 115 24.89 25.07 14.15
CA ILE A 115 23.67 25.49 14.87
C ILE A 115 22.41 24.77 14.35
N LEU A 116 22.41 24.37 13.06
CA LEU A 116 21.31 23.64 12.42
C LEU A 116 21.32 22.13 12.70
N LEU A 117 22.38 21.60 13.31
CA LEU A 117 22.51 20.17 13.65
C LEU A 117 21.82 19.78 14.96
N ARG A 118 21.33 20.72 15.77
CA ARG A 118 20.71 20.40 17.07
C ARG A 118 19.54 19.41 16.91
N GLU A 119 19.50 18.41 17.78
CA GLU A 119 18.48 17.35 17.76
C GLU A 119 17.08 17.91 18.05
N HIS A 120 16.98 18.76 19.08
CA HIS A 120 15.75 19.40 19.50
C HIS A 120 15.71 20.88 19.08
N ASN A 121 14.62 21.25 18.39
CA ASN A 121 14.30 22.63 17.98
C ASN A 121 15.48 23.41 17.36
N PRO A 122 16.07 22.95 16.24
CA PRO A 122 17.08 23.72 15.54
C PRO A 122 16.51 25.09 15.12
N PRO A 123 17.29 26.19 15.20
CA PRO A 123 16.83 27.55 14.93
C PRO A 123 16.70 27.83 13.42
N ILE A 124 16.01 26.95 12.68
CA ILE A 124 15.89 27.00 11.22
C ILE A 124 15.21 28.31 10.78
N ASP A 125 14.09 28.67 11.41
CA ASP A 125 13.35 29.89 11.05
C ASP A 125 14.15 31.16 11.33
N LEU A 126 14.96 31.15 12.40
CA LEU A 126 15.88 32.25 12.69
C LEU A 126 16.94 32.38 11.59
N VAL A 127 17.56 31.28 11.17
CA VAL A 127 18.54 31.27 10.07
C VAL A 127 17.92 31.75 8.76
N ILE A 128 16.68 31.34 8.46
CA ILE A 128 15.92 31.84 7.30
C ILE A 128 15.73 33.36 7.38
N GLN A 129 15.28 33.86 8.54
CA GLN A 129 15.00 35.30 8.74
C GLN A 129 16.24 36.18 8.62
N LEU A 130 17.44 35.67 8.90
CA LEU A 130 18.69 36.38 8.70
C LEU A 130 19.02 36.65 7.23
N GLY A 131 18.38 35.95 6.29
CA GLY A 131 18.62 36.13 4.86
C GLY A 131 19.94 35.53 4.37
N VAL A 132 20.50 34.54 5.06
CA VAL A 132 21.78 33.91 4.69
C VAL A 132 21.66 32.92 3.51
N ILE A 133 20.46 32.41 3.25
CA ILE A 133 20.24 31.32 2.28
C ILE A 133 20.73 31.66 0.86
N PRO A 134 20.49 32.85 0.28
CA PRO A 134 21.05 33.20 -1.03
C PRO A 134 22.58 33.09 -1.08
N THR A 135 23.27 33.50 -0.01
CA THR A 135 24.73 33.37 0.09
C THR A 135 25.18 31.92 0.17
N LEU A 136 24.46 31.07 0.92
CA LEU A 136 24.72 29.64 0.93
C LEU A 136 24.50 28.99 -0.44
N VAL A 137 23.49 29.44 -1.20
CA VAL A 137 23.28 28.99 -2.59
C VAL A 137 24.43 29.43 -3.49
N ASP A 138 24.91 30.67 -3.35
CA ASP A 138 26.07 31.17 -4.11
C ASP A 138 27.35 30.37 -3.83
N PHE A 139 27.54 29.93 -2.58
CA PHE A 139 28.67 29.09 -2.16
C PHE A 139 28.66 27.68 -2.73
N MET A 140 27.52 27.19 -3.23
CA MET A 140 27.44 25.90 -3.93
C MET A 140 27.79 25.98 -5.42
N LYS A 141 27.88 27.18 -6.00
CA LYS A 141 28.10 27.34 -7.45
C LYS A 141 29.45 26.81 -7.89
N GLU A 142 29.54 26.50 -9.18
CA GLU A 142 30.79 26.08 -9.81
C GLU A 142 31.88 27.15 -9.66
N GLY A 143 33.12 26.71 -9.40
CA GLY A 143 34.26 27.60 -9.14
C GLY A 143 34.51 27.91 -7.66
N GLN A 144 33.56 27.57 -6.77
CA GLN A 144 33.78 27.64 -5.32
C GLN A 144 34.64 26.47 -4.81
N PRO A 145 35.41 26.64 -3.73
CA PRO A 145 36.18 25.54 -3.15
C PRO A 145 35.30 24.41 -2.60
N ASP A 146 35.68 23.16 -2.83
CA ASP A 146 34.92 21.97 -2.41
C ASP A 146 34.48 21.99 -0.94
N MET A 147 35.35 22.48 -0.04
CA MET A 147 35.04 22.56 1.39
C MET A 147 33.93 23.57 1.69
N LEU A 148 33.89 24.69 0.97
CA LEU A 148 32.84 25.69 1.11
C LEU A 148 31.52 25.19 0.50
N GLN A 149 31.58 24.54 -0.66
CA GLN A 149 30.42 23.89 -1.28
C GLN A 149 29.82 22.82 -0.35
N LEU A 150 30.66 21.99 0.26
CA LEU A 150 30.25 20.95 1.21
C LEU A 150 29.49 21.53 2.40
N GLU A 151 30.09 22.51 3.09
CA GLU A 151 29.51 23.12 4.28
C GLU A 151 28.21 23.88 3.98
N ALA A 152 28.17 24.60 2.84
CA ALA A 152 26.97 25.29 2.38
C ALA A 152 25.84 24.30 2.04
N ALA A 153 26.15 23.24 1.30
CA ALA A 153 25.19 22.19 0.96
C ALA A 153 24.65 21.49 2.22
N TRP A 154 25.50 21.29 3.23
CA TRP A 154 25.09 20.67 4.49
C TRP A 154 24.16 21.55 5.31
N ALA A 155 24.48 22.85 5.45
CA ALA A 155 23.59 23.81 6.10
C ALA A 155 22.19 23.80 5.43
N LEU A 156 22.14 23.88 4.10
CA LEU A 156 20.87 23.86 3.36
C LEU A 156 20.13 22.52 3.45
N THR A 157 20.85 21.40 3.54
CA THR A 157 20.24 20.07 3.76
C THR A 157 19.52 20.00 5.10
N ASN A 158 20.11 20.57 6.15
CA ASN A 158 19.49 20.61 7.47
C ASN A 158 18.25 21.51 7.49
N ILE A 159 18.26 22.63 6.75
CA ILE A 159 17.07 23.48 6.56
C ILE A 159 15.97 22.69 5.82
N ALA A 160 16.31 22.01 4.71
CA ALA A 160 15.36 21.20 3.94
C ALA A 160 14.82 19.97 4.70
N SER A 161 15.51 19.52 5.75
CA SER A 161 15.03 18.43 6.62
C SER A 161 13.85 18.83 7.53
N GLY A 162 13.56 20.13 7.63
CA GLY A 162 12.51 20.67 8.47
C GLY A 162 11.11 20.64 7.85
N THR A 163 10.30 21.66 8.15
CA THR A 163 8.92 21.78 7.66
C THR A 163 8.87 22.03 6.14
N SER A 164 7.68 21.87 5.54
CA SER A 164 7.49 22.17 4.12
C SER A 164 7.72 23.65 3.80
N ASP A 165 7.41 24.58 4.71
CA ASP A 165 7.73 26.00 4.53
C ASP A 165 9.25 26.26 4.55
N GLN A 166 10.00 25.58 5.41
CA GLN A 166 11.46 25.68 5.45
C GLN A 166 12.09 25.10 4.18
N THR A 167 11.54 23.99 3.68
CA THR A 167 11.96 23.37 2.42
C THR A 167 11.65 24.28 1.22
N ARG A 168 10.48 24.92 1.23
CA ARG A 168 10.03 25.88 0.21
C ARG A 168 11.04 27.01 0.02
N VAL A 169 11.57 27.57 1.10
CA VAL A 169 12.57 28.65 1.03
C VAL A 169 13.84 28.18 0.31
N VAL A 170 14.33 26.97 0.59
CA VAL A 170 15.50 26.39 -0.09
C VAL A 170 15.24 26.20 -1.59
N VAL A 171 14.04 25.75 -1.95
CA VAL A 171 13.62 25.54 -3.35
C VAL A 171 13.46 26.87 -4.10
N GLU A 172 12.69 27.82 -3.54
CA GLU A 172 12.40 29.13 -4.16
C GLU A 172 13.67 29.97 -4.37
N LEU A 173 14.69 29.79 -3.53
CA LEU A 173 15.98 30.48 -3.64
C LEU A 173 16.99 29.78 -4.56
N GLY A 174 16.56 28.77 -5.33
CA GLY A 174 17.35 28.20 -6.43
C GLY A 174 18.43 27.19 -6.00
N ALA A 175 18.30 26.57 -4.84
CA ALA A 175 19.28 25.59 -4.36
C ALA A 175 19.27 24.27 -5.17
N VAL A 176 18.10 23.85 -5.69
CA VAL A 176 17.94 22.53 -6.37
C VAL A 176 18.86 22.37 -7.59
N PRO A 177 18.89 23.30 -8.57
CA PRO A 177 19.83 23.21 -9.69
C PRO A 177 21.30 23.15 -9.24
N CYS A 178 21.65 23.86 -8.17
CA CYS A 178 23.00 23.82 -7.60
C CYS A 178 23.32 22.44 -7.02
N PHE A 179 22.41 21.82 -6.26
CA PHE A 179 22.60 20.46 -5.77
C PHE A 179 22.75 19.44 -6.90
N VAL A 180 21.97 19.56 -7.98
CA VAL A 180 22.12 18.69 -9.17
C VAL A 180 23.49 18.86 -9.79
N GLN A 181 23.98 20.11 -9.92
CA GLN A 181 25.33 20.38 -10.44
C GLN A 181 26.43 19.80 -9.53
N LEU A 182 26.28 19.87 -8.20
CA LEU A 182 27.24 19.31 -7.25
C LEU A 182 27.39 17.78 -7.34
N LEU A 183 26.40 17.05 -7.88
CA LEU A 183 26.54 15.60 -8.14
C LEU A 183 27.63 15.27 -9.17
N TYR A 184 28.03 16.24 -9.99
CA TYR A 184 29.14 16.12 -10.95
C TYR A 184 30.51 16.47 -10.35
N SER A 185 30.58 16.89 -9.07
CA SER A 185 31.85 17.22 -8.38
C SER A 185 32.84 16.05 -8.43
N GLN A 186 34.14 16.30 -8.25
CA GLN A 186 35.12 15.22 -8.04
C GLN A 186 35.15 14.76 -6.58
N SER A 187 34.67 15.58 -5.64
CA SER A 187 34.60 15.23 -4.22
C SER A 187 33.40 14.34 -3.92
N LEU A 188 33.66 13.14 -3.41
CA LEU A 188 32.60 12.22 -2.97
C LEU A 188 31.81 12.77 -1.78
N GLU A 189 32.42 13.59 -0.93
CA GLU A 189 31.77 14.21 0.22
C GLU A 189 30.74 15.26 -0.24
N VAL A 190 31.12 16.08 -1.22
CA VAL A 190 30.21 17.05 -1.85
C VAL A 190 29.03 16.35 -2.53
N LYS A 191 29.30 15.25 -3.27
CA LYS A 191 28.22 14.45 -3.87
C LYS A 191 27.27 13.87 -2.83
N GLU A 192 27.81 13.31 -1.76
CA GLU A 192 27.03 12.71 -0.68
C GLU A 192 26.14 13.72 0.03
N GLN A 193 26.64 14.94 0.23
CA GLN A 193 25.85 16.00 0.82
C GLN A 193 24.76 16.52 -0.13
N ALA A 194 25.08 16.69 -1.41
CA ALA A 194 24.14 17.14 -2.43
C ALA A 194 23.00 16.12 -2.66
N ILE A 195 23.32 14.83 -2.74
CA ILE A 195 22.29 13.79 -2.92
C ILE A 195 21.37 13.67 -1.70
N TRP A 196 21.89 13.92 -0.49
CA TRP A 196 21.08 13.99 0.72
C TRP A 196 20.09 15.16 0.64
N ALA A 197 20.56 16.35 0.26
CA ALA A 197 19.72 17.54 0.11
C ALA A 197 18.56 17.28 -0.85
N LEU A 198 18.86 16.71 -2.03
CA LEU A 198 17.87 16.34 -3.03
C LEU A 198 16.86 15.33 -2.50
N GLY A 199 17.31 14.36 -1.69
CA GLY A 199 16.42 13.39 -1.04
C GLY A 199 15.43 14.04 -0.07
N ASN A 200 15.86 15.02 0.73
CA ASN A 200 14.98 15.78 1.62
C ASN A 200 13.97 16.62 0.85
N VAL A 201 14.39 17.27 -0.24
CA VAL A 201 13.51 18.07 -1.09
C VAL A 201 12.48 17.17 -1.79
N ALA A 202 12.91 16.07 -2.40
CA ALA A 202 12.03 15.12 -3.07
C ALA A 202 11.08 14.40 -2.09
N GLY A 203 11.52 14.19 -0.84
CA GLY A 203 10.72 13.56 0.20
C GLY A 203 9.65 14.46 0.83
N ASP A 204 9.67 15.78 0.59
CA ASP A 204 8.70 16.70 1.19
C ASP A 204 7.31 16.61 0.54
N SER A 205 7.25 16.63 -0.79
CA SER A 205 5.99 16.66 -1.53
C SER A 205 6.17 16.15 -2.95
N THR A 206 5.07 15.72 -3.58
CA THR A 206 5.06 15.34 -5.00
C THR A 206 5.51 16.50 -5.90
N THR A 207 5.17 17.74 -5.54
CA THR A 207 5.58 18.95 -6.28
C THR A 207 7.10 19.13 -6.26
N TYR A 208 7.74 18.97 -5.11
CA TYR A 208 9.20 19.12 -5.01
C TYR A 208 9.96 17.92 -5.57
N ARG A 209 9.41 16.71 -5.46
CA ARG A 209 9.90 15.54 -6.20
C ARG A 209 9.95 15.81 -7.70
N ASP A 210 8.84 16.28 -8.27
CA ASP A 210 8.74 16.53 -9.71
C ASP A 210 9.69 17.66 -10.12
N TYR A 211 9.79 18.73 -9.34
CA TYR A 211 10.76 19.81 -9.60
C TYR A 211 12.22 19.33 -9.58
N VAL A 212 12.59 18.41 -8.69
CA VAL A 212 13.92 17.78 -8.68
C VAL A 212 14.16 16.97 -9.95
N LEU A 213 13.16 16.21 -10.42
CA LEU A 213 13.24 15.45 -11.67
C LEU A 213 13.35 16.37 -12.90
N GLU A 214 12.52 17.41 -12.96
CA GLU A 214 12.52 18.45 -14.01
C GLU A 214 13.85 19.23 -14.07
N SER A 215 14.55 19.33 -12.94
CA SER A 215 15.90 19.91 -12.85
C SER A 215 17.00 18.98 -13.40
N GLY A 216 16.65 17.84 -13.99
CA GLY A 216 17.59 16.91 -14.63
C GLY A 216 18.36 16.04 -13.64
N ALA A 217 17.84 15.81 -12.43
CA ALA A 217 18.56 15.09 -11.38
C ALA A 217 18.78 13.59 -11.66
N MET A 218 17.93 12.94 -12.47
CA MET A 218 17.94 11.48 -12.62
C MET A 218 19.29 10.94 -13.13
N GLU A 219 19.84 11.48 -14.21
CA GLU A 219 21.12 11.04 -14.77
C GLU A 219 22.29 11.11 -13.75
N PRO A 220 22.58 12.27 -13.12
CA PRO A 220 23.66 12.35 -12.16
C PRO A 220 23.42 11.48 -10.92
N VAL A 221 22.17 11.32 -10.46
CA VAL A 221 21.82 10.40 -9.36
C VAL A 221 22.22 8.97 -9.71
N LEU A 222 21.87 8.49 -10.92
CA LEU A 222 22.21 7.13 -11.36
C LEU A 222 23.72 6.92 -11.49
N SER A 223 24.48 7.97 -11.84
CA SER A 223 25.94 7.90 -11.93
C SER A 223 26.63 7.61 -10.58
N LEU A 224 25.99 7.93 -9.46
CA LEU A 224 26.55 7.74 -8.12
C LEU A 224 26.76 6.26 -7.78
N PHE A 225 26.00 5.35 -8.39
CA PHE A 225 26.08 3.90 -8.14
C PHE A 225 27.26 3.20 -8.82
N ASN A 226 28.16 3.97 -9.45
CA ASN A 226 29.47 3.52 -9.93
C ASN A 226 30.55 3.59 -8.83
N THR A 227 30.25 4.18 -7.67
CA THR A 227 31.14 4.23 -6.51
C THR A 227 31.16 2.90 -5.74
N THR A 228 32.16 2.73 -4.88
CA THR A 228 32.23 1.66 -3.87
C THR A 228 31.94 2.16 -2.45
N LYS A 229 31.78 3.47 -2.24
CA LYS A 229 31.50 4.06 -0.92
C LYS A 229 30.08 3.74 -0.48
N MET A 230 29.94 2.84 0.50
CA MET A 230 28.63 2.34 0.95
C MET A 230 27.72 3.44 1.52
N SER A 231 28.26 4.42 2.24
CA SER A 231 27.45 5.52 2.80
C SER A 231 26.78 6.34 1.68
N LEU A 232 27.52 6.64 0.61
CA LEU A 232 26.98 7.31 -0.58
C LEU A 232 25.95 6.45 -1.31
N ILE A 233 26.17 5.13 -1.41
CA ILE A 233 25.19 4.22 -2.02
C ILE A 233 23.88 4.23 -1.21
N ARG A 234 23.94 4.11 0.12
CA ARG A 234 22.75 4.15 1.00
C ARG A 234 21.96 5.44 0.79
N THR A 235 22.63 6.58 0.88
CA THR A 235 21.99 7.90 0.72
C THR A 235 21.41 8.07 -0.68
N ALA A 236 22.15 7.65 -1.73
CA ALA A 236 21.66 7.72 -3.10
C ALA A 236 20.47 6.78 -3.35
N THR A 237 20.45 5.57 -2.79
CA THR A 237 19.32 4.64 -2.90
C THR A 237 18.09 5.18 -2.17
N TRP A 238 18.26 5.77 -0.99
CA TRP A 238 17.19 6.45 -0.28
C TRP A 238 16.62 7.61 -1.11
N THR A 239 17.45 8.49 -1.66
CA THR A 239 17.01 9.58 -2.52
C THR A 239 16.32 9.07 -3.78
N LEU A 240 16.85 8.03 -4.42
CA LEU A 240 16.22 7.39 -5.58
C LEU A 240 14.82 6.84 -5.25
N SER A 241 14.64 6.28 -4.04
CA SER A 241 13.33 5.81 -3.58
C SER A 241 12.33 6.96 -3.43
N ASN A 242 12.75 8.13 -2.94
CA ASN A 242 11.91 9.33 -2.85
C ASN A 242 11.55 9.88 -4.24
N LEU A 243 12.48 9.83 -5.20
CA LEU A 243 12.21 10.23 -6.59
C LEU A 243 11.16 9.34 -7.28
N CYS A 244 11.09 8.06 -6.92
CA CYS A 244 10.08 7.14 -7.44
C CYS A 244 8.74 7.20 -6.68
N ARG A 245 8.69 7.87 -5.51
CA ARG A 245 7.58 7.78 -4.57
C ARG A 245 6.41 8.70 -4.94
N GLY A 246 5.19 8.29 -4.60
CA GLY A 246 3.99 9.13 -4.61
C GLY A 246 2.97 8.70 -5.66
N LYS A 247 1.68 8.71 -5.31
CA LYS A 247 0.60 8.16 -6.15
C LYS A 247 -0.27 9.21 -6.85
N ASN A 248 -0.40 10.40 -6.26
CA ASN A 248 -1.31 11.44 -6.73
C ASN A 248 -0.62 12.82 -6.71
N PRO A 249 0.06 13.23 -7.79
CA PRO A 249 0.36 12.45 -9.00
C PRO A 249 1.55 11.49 -8.81
N GLN A 250 1.61 10.46 -9.66
CA GLN A 250 2.82 9.67 -9.87
C GLN A 250 3.89 10.50 -10.58
N PRO A 251 5.19 10.23 -10.35
CA PRO A 251 6.25 10.90 -11.09
C PRO A 251 6.20 10.52 -12.58
N GLU A 252 6.81 11.34 -13.44
CA GLU A 252 6.84 11.08 -14.88
C GLU A 252 7.54 9.76 -15.19
N TRP A 253 6.79 8.79 -15.72
CA TRP A 253 7.27 7.44 -16.01
C TRP A 253 8.50 7.44 -16.93
N SER A 254 8.53 8.33 -17.93
CA SER A 254 9.62 8.45 -18.91
C SER A 254 10.99 8.69 -18.24
N VAL A 255 10.99 9.37 -17.09
CA VAL A 255 12.17 9.71 -16.29
C VAL A 255 12.47 8.58 -15.31
N VAL A 256 11.50 8.18 -14.49
CA VAL A 256 11.75 7.22 -13.40
C VAL A 256 12.01 5.80 -13.86
N GLN A 257 11.55 5.40 -15.05
CA GLN A 257 11.88 4.08 -15.63
C GLN A 257 13.39 3.90 -15.85
N GLN A 258 14.15 4.99 -16.01
CA GLN A 258 15.61 4.95 -16.19
C GLN A 258 16.34 4.40 -14.96
N ALA A 259 15.68 4.41 -13.79
CA ALA A 259 16.21 3.85 -12.55
C ALA A 259 16.18 2.31 -12.49
N ILE A 260 15.36 1.66 -13.31
CA ILE A 260 15.10 0.21 -13.23
C ILE A 260 16.38 -0.63 -13.35
N PRO A 261 17.31 -0.40 -14.31
CA PRO A 261 18.55 -1.17 -14.40
C PRO A 261 19.42 -1.04 -13.14
N THR A 262 19.47 0.15 -12.55
CA THR A 262 20.21 0.41 -11.31
C THR A 262 19.57 -0.30 -10.13
N LEU A 263 18.24 -0.24 -10.01
CA LEU A 263 17.50 -0.94 -8.96
C LEU A 263 17.66 -2.46 -9.06
N ALA A 264 17.68 -3.01 -10.28
CA ALA A 264 17.96 -4.42 -10.52
C ALA A 264 19.34 -4.86 -10.00
N LYS A 265 20.34 -3.97 -10.00
CA LYS A 265 21.65 -4.19 -9.36
C LYS A 265 21.58 -4.03 -7.83
N LEU A 266 20.91 -2.99 -7.34
CA LEU A 266 20.89 -2.64 -5.90
C LEU A 266 20.20 -3.69 -5.03
N ILE A 267 19.19 -4.40 -5.54
CA ILE A 267 18.53 -5.50 -4.82
C ILE A 267 19.41 -6.74 -4.59
N TYR A 268 20.62 -6.77 -5.16
CA TYR A 268 21.66 -7.76 -4.86
C TYR A 268 22.68 -7.26 -3.83
N SER A 269 22.50 -6.06 -3.26
CA SER A 269 23.35 -5.58 -2.17
C SER A 269 23.29 -6.53 -0.97
N VAL A 270 24.41 -6.61 -0.25
CA VAL A 270 24.48 -7.28 1.06
C VAL A 270 24.11 -6.35 2.21
N ASP A 271 23.97 -5.05 1.92
CA ASP A 271 23.62 -4.04 2.90
C ASP A 271 22.11 -3.93 3.07
N ALA A 272 21.61 -4.19 4.27
CA ALA A 272 20.19 -4.22 4.57
C ALA A 272 19.51 -2.86 4.34
N GLU A 273 20.14 -1.74 4.69
CA GLU A 273 19.58 -0.40 4.47
C GLU A 273 19.38 -0.12 2.97
N THR A 274 20.40 -0.42 2.16
CA THR A 274 20.31 -0.34 0.71
C THR A 274 19.19 -1.22 0.15
N LEU A 275 19.06 -2.47 0.64
CA LEU A 275 17.99 -3.38 0.21
C LEU A 275 16.59 -2.84 0.52
N VAL A 276 16.40 -2.25 1.71
CA VAL A 276 15.11 -1.66 2.13
C VAL A 276 14.70 -0.57 1.14
N ASP A 277 15.56 0.42 0.93
CA ASP A 277 15.22 1.58 0.10
C ASP A 277 15.13 1.21 -1.39
N ALA A 278 15.95 0.28 -1.87
CA ALA A 278 15.85 -0.26 -3.24
C ALA A 278 14.54 -1.00 -3.47
N CYS A 279 14.11 -1.85 -2.52
CA CYS A 279 12.84 -2.55 -2.63
C CYS A 279 11.65 -1.59 -2.56
N TRP A 280 11.74 -0.52 -1.74
CA TRP A 280 10.71 0.53 -1.74
C TRP A 280 10.60 1.22 -3.08
N ALA A 281 11.73 1.61 -3.69
CA ALA A 281 11.75 2.20 -5.02
C ALA A 281 11.10 1.29 -6.07
N VAL A 282 11.46 0.00 -6.09
CA VAL A 282 10.83 -1.01 -6.97
C VAL A 282 9.34 -1.15 -6.68
N SER A 283 8.93 -1.09 -5.41
CA SER A 283 7.52 -1.15 -5.04
C SER A 283 6.72 0.05 -5.58
N TYR A 284 7.31 1.25 -5.60
CA TYR A 284 6.64 2.42 -6.18
C TYR A 284 6.56 2.33 -7.71
N LEU A 285 7.64 1.88 -8.37
CA LEU A 285 7.65 1.72 -9.84
C LEU A 285 6.72 0.60 -10.33
N SER A 286 6.43 -0.40 -9.49
CA SER A 286 5.49 -1.48 -9.82
C SER A 286 4.03 -1.16 -9.47
N ASP A 287 3.75 -0.11 -8.70
CA ASP A 287 2.37 0.36 -8.43
C ASP A 287 1.86 1.19 -9.63
N GLY A 288 1.70 0.56 -10.78
CA GLY A 288 1.38 1.25 -12.03
C GLY A 288 0.63 0.38 -13.05
N PRO A 289 0.38 0.91 -14.26
CA PRO A 289 -0.27 0.15 -15.32
C PRO A 289 0.58 -1.05 -15.74
N SER A 290 -0.02 -1.94 -16.56
CA SER A 290 0.63 -3.16 -17.05
C SER A 290 2.01 -2.92 -17.69
N GLU A 291 2.23 -1.77 -18.35
CA GLU A 291 3.53 -1.37 -18.91
C GLU A 291 4.62 -1.23 -17.84
N ALA A 292 4.31 -0.57 -16.73
CA ALA A 292 5.26 -0.38 -15.64
C ALA A 292 5.64 -1.71 -14.97
N ILE A 293 4.64 -2.57 -14.76
CA ILE A 293 4.83 -3.94 -14.29
C ILE A 293 5.73 -4.72 -15.25
N GLN A 294 5.49 -4.58 -16.56
CA GLN A 294 6.28 -5.29 -17.58
C GLN A 294 7.74 -4.86 -17.57
N ALA A 295 8.02 -3.55 -17.42
CA ALA A 295 9.39 -3.04 -17.35
C ALA A 295 10.18 -3.63 -16.17
N VAL A 296 9.52 -3.80 -15.01
CA VAL A 296 10.13 -4.46 -13.84
C VAL A 296 10.40 -5.94 -14.10
N ILE A 297 9.47 -6.64 -14.75
CA ILE A 297 9.63 -8.06 -15.13
C ILE A 297 10.79 -8.23 -16.12
N ASP A 298 10.85 -7.40 -17.16
CA ASP A 298 11.86 -7.48 -18.22
C ASP A 298 13.27 -7.22 -17.68
N ALA A 299 13.39 -6.43 -16.61
CA ALA A 299 14.63 -6.20 -15.88
C ALA A 299 15.05 -7.37 -14.97
N ARG A 300 14.31 -8.49 -14.96
CA ARG A 300 14.56 -9.70 -14.16
C ARG A 300 14.61 -9.47 -12.64
N ILE A 301 14.00 -8.38 -12.18
CA ILE A 301 13.84 -8.05 -10.76
C ILE A 301 13.04 -9.12 -9.98
N PRO A 302 11.97 -9.75 -10.54
CA PRO A 302 11.17 -10.76 -9.83
C PRO A 302 11.95 -11.84 -9.09
N GLN A 303 12.97 -12.43 -9.73
CA GLN A 303 13.73 -13.54 -9.14
C GLN A 303 14.33 -13.12 -7.80
N ARG A 304 14.99 -11.96 -7.77
CA ARG A 304 15.65 -11.49 -6.55
C ARG A 304 14.66 -11.01 -5.49
N LEU A 305 13.54 -10.40 -5.89
CA LEU A 305 12.50 -10.03 -4.93
C LEU A 305 11.95 -11.25 -4.18
N VAL A 306 11.78 -12.38 -4.89
CA VAL A 306 11.32 -13.63 -4.27
C VAL A 306 12.35 -14.15 -3.27
N ASP A 307 13.65 -14.16 -3.61
CA ASP A 307 14.71 -14.53 -2.65
C ASP A 307 14.69 -13.64 -1.39
N LEU A 308 14.40 -12.34 -1.55
CA LEU A 308 14.36 -11.37 -0.45
C LEU A 308 13.17 -11.57 0.50
N LEU A 309 12.18 -12.39 0.14
CA LEU A 309 11.12 -12.79 1.07
C LEU A 309 11.65 -13.66 2.23
N ASP A 310 12.76 -14.37 2.02
CA ASP A 310 13.41 -15.19 3.06
C ASP A 310 14.45 -14.41 3.88
N HIS A 311 14.59 -13.10 3.64
CA HIS A 311 15.57 -12.27 4.35
C HIS A 311 15.25 -12.19 5.86
N GLU A 312 16.28 -12.28 6.71
CA GLU A 312 16.12 -12.28 8.18
C GLU A 312 15.41 -11.02 8.71
N SER A 313 15.68 -9.88 8.07
CA SER A 313 15.08 -8.61 8.41
C SER A 313 13.73 -8.43 7.71
N THR A 314 12.68 -8.43 8.52
CA THR A 314 11.33 -8.03 8.12
C THR A 314 11.23 -6.61 7.51
N LEU A 315 12.22 -5.74 7.74
CA LEU A 315 12.30 -4.42 7.11
C LEU A 315 12.57 -4.54 5.60
N VAL A 316 13.30 -5.58 5.18
CA VAL A 316 13.54 -5.93 3.76
C VAL A 316 12.35 -6.71 3.19
N GLN A 317 11.82 -7.68 3.94
CA GLN A 317 10.68 -8.49 3.49
C GLN A 317 9.45 -7.64 3.14
N THR A 318 9.17 -6.59 3.91
CA THR A 318 7.98 -5.75 3.73
C THR A 318 7.91 -5.06 2.36
N PRO A 319 8.91 -4.26 1.94
CA PRO A 319 8.90 -3.65 0.61
C PRO A 319 9.06 -4.67 -0.52
N ALA A 320 9.83 -5.76 -0.32
CA ALA A 320 9.95 -6.82 -1.33
C ALA A 320 8.59 -7.49 -1.60
N LEU A 321 7.86 -7.84 -0.55
CA LEU A 321 6.51 -8.40 -0.65
C LEU A 321 5.52 -7.40 -1.25
N ARG A 322 5.66 -6.11 -0.94
CA ARG A 322 4.82 -5.07 -1.57
C ARG A 322 5.06 -4.99 -3.08
N ALA A 323 6.32 -4.96 -3.51
CA ALA A 323 6.65 -4.96 -4.93
C ALA A 323 6.11 -6.20 -5.65
N ILE A 324 6.28 -7.39 -5.06
CA ILE A 324 5.70 -8.64 -5.58
C ILE A 324 4.19 -8.55 -5.70
N GLY A 325 3.53 -8.08 -4.65
CA GLY A 325 2.08 -7.98 -4.63
C GLY A 325 1.53 -6.97 -5.65
N ASN A 326 2.29 -5.91 -5.97
CA ASN A 326 2.00 -4.99 -7.07
C ASN A 326 2.20 -5.66 -8.43
N ILE A 327 3.27 -6.43 -8.64
CA ILE A 327 3.49 -7.13 -9.92
C ILE A 327 2.33 -8.08 -10.26
N VAL A 328 1.79 -8.79 -9.26
CA VAL A 328 0.65 -9.71 -9.46
C VAL A 328 -0.71 -9.01 -9.58
N THR A 329 -0.80 -7.67 -9.49
CA THR A 329 -2.02 -6.95 -9.91
C THR A 329 -2.12 -6.80 -11.43
N GLY A 330 -1.05 -7.14 -12.16
CA GLY A 330 -1.01 -7.12 -13.62
C GLY A 330 -1.95 -8.14 -14.27
N ASN A 331 -1.70 -8.47 -15.54
CA ASN A 331 -2.47 -9.50 -16.24
C ASN A 331 -2.05 -10.92 -15.84
N ASP A 332 -2.75 -11.93 -16.37
CA ASP A 332 -2.47 -13.34 -16.02
C ASP A 332 -1.07 -13.80 -16.47
N MET A 333 -0.52 -13.28 -17.57
CA MET A 333 0.85 -13.61 -17.99
C MET A 333 1.90 -13.02 -17.04
N GLN A 334 1.70 -11.79 -16.56
CA GLN A 334 2.57 -11.13 -15.59
C GLN A 334 2.51 -11.84 -14.22
N THR A 335 1.31 -12.25 -13.81
CA THR A 335 1.11 -13.08 -12.62
C THR A 335 1.80 -14.45 -12.79
N GLN A 336 1.71 -15.06 -13.97
CA GLN A 336 2.38 -16.33 -14.27
C GLN A 336 3.90 -16.21 -14.20
N ALA A 337 4.48 -15.09 -14.63
CA ALA A 337 5.91 -14.84 -14.49
C ALA A 337 6.36 -14.90 -13.02
N MET A 338 5.55 -14.37 -12.09
CA MET A 338 5.82 -14.47 -10.64
C MET A 338 5.69 -15.89 -10.10
N ILE A 339 4.70 -16.65 -10.57
CA ILE A 339 4.54 -18.06 -10.18
C ILE A 339 5.75 -18.88 -10.67
N ASN A 340 6.21 -18.65 -11.90
CA ASN A 340 7.33 -19.38 -12.50
C ASN A 340 8.67 -19.14 -11.77
N VAL A 341 8.86 -17.98 -11.13
CA VAL A 341 10.04 -17.73 -10.27
C VAL A 341 9.89 -18.27 -8.84
N GLY A 342 8.77 -18.94 -8.53
CA GLY A 342 8.58 -19.64 -7.27
C GLY A 342 7.94 -18.83 -6.14
N VAL A 343 7.31 -17.68 -6.42
CA VAL A 343 6.78 -16.78 -5.38
C VAL A 343 5.92 -17.48 -4.32
N LEU A 344 5.10 -18.46 -4.73
CA LEU A 344 4.15 -19.15 -3.86
C LEU A 344 4.83 -19.96 -2.74
N GLN A 345 6.01 -20.54 -2.99
CA GLN A 345 6.75 -21.31 -1.96
C GLN A 345 7.21 -20.40 -0.81
N HIS A 346 7.51 -19.14 -1.12
CA HIS A 346 7.99 -18.14 -0.16
C HIS A 346 6.85 -17.38 0.54
N LEU A 347 5.60 -17.48 0.06
CA LEU A 347 4.45 -16.87 0.74
C LEU A 347 3.96 -17.69 1.95
N ALA A 348 4.15 -19.02 1.95
CA ALA A 348 3.69 -19.87 3.05
C ALA A 348 4.29 -19.51 4.43
N PRO A 349 5.61 -19.27 4.57
CA PRO A 349 6.19 -18.79 5.83
C PRO A 349 5.63 -17.43 6.26
N LEU A 350 5.37 -16.53 5.31
CA LEU A 350 4.90 -15.17 5.61
C LEU A 350 3.47 -15.13 6.14
N LEU A 351 2.60 -16.07 5.74
CA LEU A 351 1.27 -16.27 6.34
C LEU A 351 1.34 -16.69 7.82
N ASN A 352 2.50 -17.18 8.27
CA ASN A 352 2.79 -17.54 9.66
C ASN A 352 3.70 -16.52 10.37
N SER A 353 4.04 -15.41 9.72
CA SER A 353 4.93 -14.40 10.30
C SER A 353 4.37 -13.86 11.62
N PRO A 354 5.21 -13.57 12.64
CA PRO A 354 4.76 -12.86 13.83
C PRO A 354 4.26 -11.44 13.52
N LYS A 355 4.73 -10.82 12.43
CA LYS A 355 4.31 -9.49 12.01
C LYS A 355 2.99 -9.53 11.26
N GLU A 356 1.98 -8.89 11.86
CA GLU A 356 0.64 -8.73 11.27
C GLU A 356 0.67 -8.11 9.86
N THR A 357 1.52 -7.10 9.67
CA THR A 357 1.65 -6.44 8.36
C THR A 357 2.08 -7.41 7.28
N LEU A 358 3.00 -8.33 7.56
CA LEU A 358 3.46 -9.33 6.58
C LEU A 358 2.37 -10.36 6.29
N ARG A 359 1.63 -10.84 7.30
CA ARG A 359 0.49 -11.76 7.08
C ARG A 359 -0.56 -11.12 6.18
N LYS A 360 -0.92 -9.87 6.47
CA LYS A 360 -1.89 -9.09 5.69
C LYS A 360 -1.42 -8.91 4.23
N GLU A 361 -0.17 -8.51 4.01
CA GLU A 361 0.39 -8.30 2.66
C GLU A 361 0.57 -9.63 1.89
N ALA A 362 0.84 -10.74 2.58
CA ALA A 362 0.91 -12.07 1.97
C ALA A 362 -0.47 -12.52 1.51
N CYS A 363 -1.51 -12.39 2.35
CA CYS A 363 -2.90 -12.61 1.92
C CYS A 363 -3.29 -11.67 0.76
N TRP A 364 -2.88 -10.40 0.83
CA TRP A 364 -3.13 -9.41 -0.22
C TRP A 364 -2.52 -9.86 -1.55
N THR A 365 -1.30 -10.38 -1.54
CA THR A 365 -0.59 -10.92 -2.70
C THR A 365 -1.28 -12.18 -3.25
N ILE A 366 -1.60 -13.15 -2.38
CA ILE A 366 -2.26 -14.39 -2.82
C ILE A 366 -3.63 -14.09 -3.42
N SER A 367 -4.38 -13.13 -2.88
CA SER A 367 -5.69 -12.78 -3.41
C SER A 367 -5.66 -12.30 -4.87
N ASN A 368 -4.59 -11.59 -5.26
CA ASN A 368 -4.35 -11.17 -6.65
C ASN A 368 -4.01 -12.35 -7.57
N ILE A 369 -3.27 -13.34 -7.04
CA ILE A 369 -2.94 -14.56 -7.77
C ILE A 369 -4.21 -15.40 -7.98
N THR A 370 -5.03 -15.57 -6.95
CA THR A 370 -6.31 -16.29 -7.05
C THR A 370 -7.38 -15.57 -7.87
N ALA A 371 -7.17 -14.30 -8.20
CA ALA A 371 -8.03 -13.56 -9.14
C ALA A 371 -7.73 -13.89 -10.62
N GLY A 372 -6.67 -14.66 -10.87
CA GLY A 372 -6.28 -15.13 -12.18
C GLY A 372 -7.10 -16.34 -12.67
N ASN A 373 -6.51 -17.13 -13.54
CA ASN A 373 -7.16 -18.29 -14.15
C ASN A 373 -7.13 -19.54 -13.25
N ALA A 374 -7.83 -20.60 -13.68
CA ALA A 374 -7.94 -21.85 -12.92
C ALA A 374 -6.58 -22.54 -12.65
N GLU A 375 -5.60 -22.44 -13.55
CA GLU A 375 -4.26 -23.01 -13.34
C GLU A 375 -3.50 -22.26 -12.24
N GLN A 376 -3.66 -20.94 -12.18
CA GLN A 376 -3.05 -20.10 -11.14
C GLN A 376 -3.67 -20.35 -9.77
N ILE A 377 -4.99 -20.55 -9.72
CA ILE A 377 -5.69 -21.00 -8.50
C ILE A 377 -5.18 -22.39 -8.09
N GLN A 378 -5.02 -23.31 -9.05
CA GLN A 378 -4.50 -24.65 -8.78
C GLN A 378 -3.08 -24.60 -8.19
N ALA A 379 -2.21 -23.72 -8.68
CA ALA A 379 -0.86 -23.56 -8.12
C ALA A 379 -0.88 -23.13 -6.63
N VAL A 380 -1.85 -22.32 -6.21
CA VAL A 380 -2.06 -21.93 -4.81
C VAL A 380 -2.53 -23.12 -3.96
N ILE A 381 -3.41 -23.96 -4.53
CA ILE A 381 -3.91 -25.19 -3.89
C ILE A 381 -2.78 -26.21 -3.72
N ASP A 382 -2.02 -26.48 -4.78
CA ASP A 382 -0.97 -27.50 -4.82
C ASP A 382 0.17 -27.21 -3.83
N LEU A 383 0.43 -25.92 -3.55
CA LEU A 383 1.41 -25.48 -2.54
C LEU A 383 0.82 -25.31 -1.13
N ASN A 384 -0.40 -25.83 -0.92
CA ASN A 384 -1.05 -25.90 0.38
C ASN A 384 -1.19 -24.53 1.10
N LEU A 385 -1.49 -23.47 0.33
CA LEU A 385 -1.66 -22.13 0.87
C LEU A 385 -3.07 -21.89 1.43
N ILE A 386 -4.07 -22.69 1.05
CA ILE A 386 -5.46 -22.53 1.48
C ILE A 386 -5.63 -22.70 3.00
N PRO A 387 -5.12 -23.76 3.68
CA PRO A 387 -5.36 -23.92 5.11
C PRO A 387 -4.83 -22.76 5.97
N PRO A 388 -3.59 -22.24 5.75
CA PRO A 388 -3.14 -21.04 6.43
C PRO A 388 -4.03 -19.82 6.20
N ILE A 389 -4.56 -19.64 4.98
CA ILE A 389 -5.48 -18.54 4.64
C ILE A 389 -6.81 -18.70 5.40
N VAL A 390 -7.39 -19.90 5.42
CA VAL A 390 -8.64 -20.18 6.16
C VAL A 390 -8.44 -19.94 7.66
N ARG A 391 -7.30 -20.34 8.22
CA ARG A 391 -6.95 -20.02 9.63
C ARG A 391 -6.89 -18.52 9.87
N LEU A 392 -6.26 -17.75 8.97
CA LEU A 392 -6.20 -16.28 9.09
C LEU A 392 -7.58 -15.62 8.91
N LEU A 393 -8.44 -16.17 8.07
CA LEU A 393 -9.83 -15.74 7.93
C LEU A 393 -10.63 -15.95 9.23
N ALA A 394 -10.36 -17.04 9.96
CA ALA A 394 -11.02 -17.33 11.23
C ALA A 394 -10.46 -16.51 12.41
N GLN A 395 -9.13 -16.40 12.51
CA GLN A 395 -8.44 -15.96 13.74
C GLN A 395 -7.60 -14.68 13.58
N GLY A 396 -7.40 -14.19 12.35
CA GLY A 396 -6.61 -12.99 12.10
C GLY A 396 -7.23 -11.71 12.67
N ASP A 397 -6.45 -10.64 12.73
CA ASP A 397 -7.02 -9.30 12.91
C ASP A 397 -7.94 -8.94 11.74
N TYR A 398 -8.81 -7.96 11.94
CA TYR A 398 -9.81 -7.61 10.93
C TYR A 398 -9.18 -7.24 9.56
N LYS A 399 -8.02 -6.58 9.53
CA LYS A 399 -7.38 -6.20 8.25
C LYS A 399 -6.86 -7.43 7.52
N THR A 400 -6.25 -8.37 8.23
CA THR A 400 -5.80 -9.65 7.63
C THR A 400 -6.99 -10.51 7.21
N LYS A 401 -8.06 -10.58 8.01
CA LYS A 401 -9.30 -11.30 7.67
C LYS A 401 -9.90 -10.82 6.35
N LYS A 402 -9.91 -9.50 6.11
CA LYS A 402 -10.38 -8.92 4.85
C LYS A 402 -9.61 -9.46 3.64
N GLU A 403 -8.28 -9.47 3.71
CA GLU A 403 -7.44 -9.95 2.60
C GLU A 403 -7.55 -11.48 2.42
N ALA A 404 -7.66 -12.23 3.51
CA ALA A 404 -7.93 -13.67 3.45
C ALA A 404 -9.29 -13.98 2.80
N CYS A 405 -10.32 -13.19 3.12
CA CYS A 405 -11.64 -13.29 2.49
C CYS A 405 -11.57 -13.04 0.99
N TRP A 406 -10.81 -12.02 0.56
CA TRP A 406 -10.59 -11.76 -0.87
C TRP A 406 -9.92 -12.93 -1.57
N ALA A 407 -8.92 -13.57 -0.94
CA ALA A 407 -8.25 -14.73 -1.53
C ALA A 407 -9.22 -15.91 -1.74
N ILE A 408 -10.03 -16.24 -0.73
CA ILE A 408 -11.01 -17.33 -0.84
C ILE A 408 -12.12 -16.99 -1.85
N SER A 409 -12.62 -15.74 -1.85
CA SER A 409 -13.67 -15.31 -2.77
C SER A 409 -13.21 -15.26 -4.23
N ASN A 410 -11.97 -14.89 -4.48
CA ASN A 410 -11.42 -14.87 -5.84
C ASN A 410 -11.21 -16.31 -6.33
N ALA A 411 -10.65 -17.19 -5.48
CA ALA A 411 -10.51 -18.60 -5.79
C ALA A 411 -11.86 -19.28 -6.07
N SER A 412 -12.91 -18.97 -5.30
CA SER A 412 -14.25 -19.51 -5.55
C SER A 412 -14.91 -18.94 -6.80
N SER A 413 -14.56 -17.71 -7.21
CA SER A 413 -15.07 -17.13 -8.46
C SER A 413 -14.44 -17.76 -9.70
N GLY A 414 -13.12 -17.94 -9.71
CA GLY A 414 -12.42 -18.61 -10.81
C GLY A 414 -12.66 -20.13 -10.85
N GLY A 415 -12.82 -20.75 -9.67
CA GLY A 415 -13.10 -22.17 -9.50
C GLY A 415 -14.47 -22.63 -10.02
N LEU A 416 -15.38 -21.72 -10.40
CA LEU A 416 -16.63 -22.11 -11.07
C LEU A 416 -16.38 -22.87 -12.39
N THR A 417 -15.21 -22.67 -13.01
CA THR A 417 -14.77 -23.40 -14.21
C THR A 417 -14.17 -24.78 -13.90
N ASN A 418 -13.78 -25.03 -12.64
CA ASN A 418 -13.21 -26.27 -12.15
C ASN A 418 -13.75 -26.58 -10.73
N PRO A 419 -14.95 -27.21 -10.62
CA PRO A 419 -15.64 -27.48 -9.36
C PRO A 419 -14.79 -28.14 -8.26
N GLU A 420 -13.83 -29.00 -8.63
CA GLU A 420 -12.92 -29.67 -7.67
C GLU A 420 -12.11 -28.66 -6.83
N GLN A 421 -11.81 -27.48 -7.39
CA GLN A 421 -11.13 -26.42 -6.65
C GLN A 421 -12.01 -25.88 -5.52
N ILE A 422 -13.30 -25.64 -5.79
CA ILE A 422 -14.25 -25.14 -4.78
C ILE A 422 -14.51 -26.21 -3.73
N LYS A 423 -14.64 -27.47 -4.15
CA LYS A 423 -14.74 -28.61 -3.24
C LYS A 423 -13.55 -28.65 -2.28
N TYR A 424 -12.32 -28.51 -2.78
CA TYR A 424 -11.13 -28.44 -1.93
C TYR A 424 -11.21 -27.26 -0.94
N LEU A 425 -11.65 -26.07 -1.35
CA LEU A 425 -11.84 -24.94 -0.43
C LEU A 425 -12.81 -25.27 0.72
N VAL A 426 -13.90 -25.98 0.40
CA VAL A 426 -14.90 -26.44 1.39
C VAL A 426 -14.31 -27.48 2.33
N GLU A 427 -13.57 -28.46 1.81
CA GLU A 427 -12.86 -29.49 2.60
C GLU A 427 -11.83 -28.87 3.56
N GLN A 428 -11.22 -27.74 3.20
CA GLN A 428 -10.34 -26.98 4.09
C GLN A 428 -11.09 -26.11 5.13
N GLY A 429 -12.42 -26.19 5.18
CA GLY A 429 -13.24 -25.55 6.22
C GLY A 429 -13.46 -24.05 6.03
N CYS A 430 -13.50 -23.55 4.78
CA CYS A 430 -13.65 -22.12 4.53
C CYS A 430 -15.05 -21.55 4.86
N ILE A 431 -16.09 -22.40 4.91
CA ILE A 431 -17.50 -22.00 5.09
C ILE A 431 -17.72 -21.27 6.42
N LYS A 432 -17.36 -21.89 7.55
CA LYS A 432 -17.63 -21.31 8.87
C LYS A 432 -16.98 -19.92 9.06
N PRO A 433 -15.70 -19.72 8.72
CA PRO A 433 -15.08 -18.40 8.78
C PRO A 433 -15.72 -17.36 7.85
N LEU A 434 -16.16 -17.74 6.65
CA LEU A 434 -16.92 -16.85 5.75
C LEU A 434 -18.25 -16.45 6.39
N CYS A 435 -19.02 -17.41 6.90
CA CYS A 435 -20.29 -17.13 7.55
C CYS A 435 -20.11 -16.19 8.76
N ASP A 436 -19.10 -16.41 9.60
CA ASP A 436 -18.81 -15.54 10.75
C ASP A 436 -18.44 -14.11 10.35
N LEU A 437 -17.79 -13.94 9.20
CA LEU A 437 -17.39 -12.62 8.70
C LEU A 437 -18.59 -11.73 8.34
N LEU A 438 -19.72 -12.31 7.92
CA LEU A 438 -20.95 -11.57 7.60
C LEU A 438 -21.46 -10.71 8.76
N ALA A 439 -21.20 -11.12 10.00
CA ALA A 439 -21.70 -10.43 11.20
C ALA A 439 -20.86 -9.21 11.61
N VAL A 440 -19.58 -9.14 11.20
CA VAL A 440 -18.62 -8.14 11.70
C VAL A 440 -18.04 -7.26 10.60
N ALA A 441 -18.32 -7.59 9.34
CA ALA A 441 -17.67 -6.95 8.20
C ALA A 441 -18.35 -5.66 7.73
N ASP A 442 -17.59 -4.82 7.07
CA ASP A 442 -18.11 -3.68 6.32
C ASP A 442 -18.88 -4.12 5.06
N SER A 443 -19.75 -3.25 4.56
CA SER A 443 -20.65 -3.55 3.44
C SER A 443 -19.96 -4.18 2.23
N LYS A 444 -18.72 -3.78 1.92
CA LYS A 444 -18.01 -4.34 0.75
C LYS A 444 -17.56 -5.77 0.99
N ILE A 445 -17.06 -6.05 2.19
CA ILE A 445 -16.61 -7.40 2.56
C ILE A 445 -17.80 -8.33 2.76
N ILE A 446 -18.94 -7.84 3.25
CA ILE A 446 -20.20 -8.59 3.23
C ILE A 446 -20.56 -8.99 1.80
N GLU A 447 -20.51 -8.06 0.83
CA GLU A 447 -20.80 -8.35 -0.57
C GLU A 447 -19.89 -9.45 -1.15
N VAL A 448 -18.58 -9.35 -0.91
CA VAL A 448 -17.57 -10.34 -1.36
C VAL A 448 -17.80 -11.69 -0.69
N THR A 449 -18.13 -11.71 0.59
CA THR A 449 -18.41 -12.93 1.35
C THR A 449 -19.67 -13.64 0.81
N LEU A 450 -20.74 -12.88 0.54
CA LEU A 450 -21.96 -13.41 -0.06
C LEU A 450 -21.71 -13.97 -1.47
N ASP A 451 -20.87 -13.32 -2.26
CA ASP A 451 -20.47 -13.84 -3.58
C ASP A 451 -19.73 -15.18 -3.46
N SER A 452 -18.80 -15.29 -2.51
CA SER A 452 -18.11 -16.56 -2.26
C SER A 452 -19.05 -17.67 -1.82
N LEU A 453 -19.96 -17.40 -0.88
CA LEU A 453 -20.95 -18.38 -0.42
C LEU A 453 -21.91 -18.79 -1.55
N MET A 454 -22.33 -17.84 -2.39
CA MET A 454 -23.15 -18.13 -3.57
C MET A 454 -22.43 -19.03 -4.57
N ASN A 455 -21.13 -18.82 -4.79
CA ASN A 455 -20.35 -19.66 -5.70
C ASN A 455 -20.19 -21.09 -5.16
N ILE A 456 -19.98 -21.23 -3.84
CA ILE A 456 -19.98 -22.54 -3.16
C ILE A 456 -21.33 -23.23 -3.37
N LEU A 457 -22.45 -22.58 -3.05
CA LEU A 457 -23.80 -23.13 -3.22
C LEU A 457 -24.10 -23.57 -4.66
N LYS A 458 -23.66 -22.79 -5.67
CA LYS A 458 -23.79 -23.18 -7.09
C LYS A 458 -23.08 -24.49 -7.39
N VAL A 459 -21.86 -24.70 -6.88
CA VAL A 459 -21.16 -25.97 -7.08
C VAL A 459 -21.84 -27.10 -6.35
N GLY A 460 -22.34 -26.86 -5.13
CA GLY A 460 -23.11 -27.86 -4.39
C GLY A 460 -24.34 -28.33 -5.17
N GLU A 461 -24.98 -27.44 -5.92
CA GLU A 461 -26.13 -27.81 -6.75
C GLU A 461 -25.72 -28.62 -7.99
N LEU A 462 -24.61 -28.26 -8.62
CA LEU A 462 -24.03 -29.06 -9.70
C LEU A 462 -23.65 -30.47 -9.23
N GLU A 463 -23.14 -30.60 -8.00
CA GLU A 463 -22.80 -31.90 -7.41
C GLU A 463 -24.04 -32.71 -7.04
N LYS A 464 -25.08 -32.08 -6.48
CA LYS A 464 -26.40 -32.70 -6.23
C LYS A 464 -26.97 -33.27 -7.54
N GLU A 465 -27.00 -32.48 -8.61
CA GLU A 465 -27.49 -32.91 -9.93
C GLU A 465 -26.65 -34.06 -10.50
N LYS A 466 -25.33 -33.98 -10.41
CA LYS A 466 -24.40 -35.01 -10.93
C LYS A 466 -24.51 -36.34 -10.18
N ASN A 467 -24.68 -36.29 -8.86
CA ASN A 467 -24.76 -37.47 -8.00
C ASN A 467 -26.19 -38.00 -7.85
N GLN A 468 -27.18 -37.37 -8.48
CA GLN A 468 -28.62 -37.65 -8.26
C GLN A 468 -29.00 -37.58 -6.77
N GLY A 469 -28.36 -36.65 -6.05
CA GLY A 469 -28.63 -36.40 -4.64
C GLY A 469 -29.95 -35.67 -4.44
N THR A 470 -30.54 -35.82 -3.27
CA THR A 470 -31.77 -35.11 -2.90
C THR A 470 -31.49 -33.71 -2.36
N THR A 471 -30.28 -33.45 -1.85
CA THR A 471 -29.99 -32.23 -1.10
C THR A 471 -28.61 -31.69 -1.46
N ASN A 472 -28.46 -30.37 -1.40
CA ASN A 472 -27.20 -29.67 -1.59
C ASN A 472 -26.36 -29.76 -0.30
N GLU A 473 -25.31 -30.58 -0.31
CA GLU A 473 -24.46 -30.79 0.88
C GLU A 473 -23.83 -29.48 1.39
N TYR A 474 -23.49 -28.56 0.49
CA TYR A 474 -22.89 -27.28 0.89
C TYR A 474 -23.92 -26.32 1.50
N ALA A 475 -25.19 -26.43 1.15
CA ALA A 475 -26.26 -25.71 1.85
C ALA A 475 -26.38 -26.20 3.30
N ILE A 476 -26.36 -27.52 3.52
CA ILE A 476 -26.35 -28.12 4.86
C ILE A 476 -25.13 -27.61 5.66
N HIS A 477 -23.92 -27.66 5.10
CA HIS A 477 -22.73 -27.16 5.79
C HIS A 477 -22.82 -25.66 6.15
N ILE A 478 -23.46 -24.84 5.31
CA ILE A 478 -23.70 -23.42 5.60
C ILE A 478 -24.72 -23.28 6.73
N GLU A 479 -25.78 -24.08 6.76
CA GLU A 479 -26.78 -24.08 7.82
C GLU A 479 -26.16 -24.50 9.17
N GLU A 480 -25.43 -25.62 9.21
CA GLU A 480 -24.72 -26.12 10.40
C GLU A 480 -23.69 -25.11 10.94
N ALA A 481 -23.10 -24.31 10.06
CA ALA A 481 -22.19 -23.21 10.43
C ALA A 481 -22.91 -21.97 11.01
N GLY A 482 -24.24 -21.98 11.11
CA GLY A 482 -25.07 -20.83 11.45
C GLY A 482 -24.99 -19.73 10.39
N GLY A 483 -24.71 -20.11 9.13
CA GLY A 483 -24.57 -19.21 8.00
C GLY A 483 -25.90 -18.78 7.41
N MET A 484 -26.89 -19.67 7.37
CA MET A 484 -28.24 -19.36 6.87
C MET A 484 -28.86 -18.17 7.60
N GLU A 485 -28.85 -18.18 8.94
CA GLU A 485 -29.36 -17.06 9.76
C GLU A 485 -28.58 -15.76 9.50
N LYS A 486 -27.25 -15.82 9.37
CA LYS A 486 -26.43 -14.64 9.09
C LYS A 486 -26.68 -14.06 7.70
N ILE A 487 -26.91 -14.92 6.70
CA ILE A 487 -27.29 -14.49 5.34
C ILE A 487 -28.69 -13.86 5.39
N PHE A 488 -29.65 -14.48 6.09
CA PHE A 488 -31.00 -13.92 6.28
C PHE A 488 -30.94 -12.53 6.92
N ASN A 489 -30.14 -12.36 7.98
CA ASN A 489 -29.94 -11.08 8.65
C ASN A 489 -29.35 -9.99 7.72
N CYS A 490 -28.60 -10.38 6.67
CA CYS A 490 -28.11 -9.44 5.66
C CYS A 490 -29.25 -8.82 4.81
N GLN A 491 -30.47 -9.37 4.82
CA GLN A 491 -31.65 -8.76 4.19
C GLN A 491 -32.11 -7.49 4.92
N ALA A 492 -31.73 -7.30 6.18
CA ALA A 492 -31.99 -6.04 6.89
C ALA A 492 -30.99 -4.92 6.52
N ASN A 493 -30.00 -5.20 5.67
CA ASN A 493 -28.95 -4.24 5.32
C ASN A 493 -29.49 -3.11 4.43
N SER A 494 -29.11 -1.86 4.73
CA SER A 494 -29.51 -0.68 3.97
C SER A 494 -28.93 -0.65 2.54
N ASN A 495 -27.86 -1.40 2.28
CA ASN A 495 -27.31 -1.55 0.94
C ASN A 495 -28.17 -2.53 0.12
N VAL A 496 -28.85 -1.99 -0.88
CA VAL A 496 -29.74 -2.73 -1.80
C VAL A 496 -29.03 -3.90 -2.50
N HIS A 497 -27.72 -3.78 -2.78
CA HIS A 497 -26.98 -4.88 -3.40
C HIS A 497 -26.78 -6.06 -2.44
N ILE A 498 -26.51 -5.78 -1.16
CA ILE A 498 -26.39 -6.80 -0.13
C ILE A 498 -27.74 -7.47 0.10
N TYR A 499 -28.79 -6.67 0.25
CA TYR A 499 -30.18 -7.16 0.36
C TYR A 499 -30.52 -8.12 -0.77
N ASN A 500 -30.36 -7.70 -2.03
CA ASN A 500 -30.73 -8.50 -3.18
C ASN A 500 -29.93 -9.81 -3.24
N LYS A 501 -28.62 -9.77 -2.98
CA LYS A 501 -27.78 -10.99 -2.97
C LYS A 501 -28.21 -11.95 -1.87
N ALA A 502 -28.41 -11.45 -0.65
CA ALA A 502 -28.86 -12.25 0.48
C ALA A 502 -30.24 -12.87 0.21
N TYR A 503 -31.19 -12.08 -0.30
CA TYR A 503 -32.52 -12.55 -0.68
C TYR A 503 -32.45 -13.66 -1.73
N THR A 504 -31.69 -13.47 -2.81
CA THR A 504 -31.51 -14.51 -3.84
C THR A 504 -30.89 -15.79 -3.28
N ILE A 505 -29.94 -15.69 -2.34
CA ILE A 505 -29.33 -16.88 -1.73
C ILE A 505 -30.38 -17.64 -0.89
N ILE A 506 -31.11 -16.94 -0.03
CA ILE A 506 -32.14 -17.55 0.82
C ILE A 506 -33.22 -18.18 -0.03
N GLU A 507 -33.85 -17.42 -0.92
CA GLU A 507 -34.94 -17.89 -1.78
C GLU A 507 -34.54 -19.12 -2.62
N LYS A 508 -33.32 -19.11 -3.18
CA LYS A 508 -32.90 -20.18 -4.10
C LYS A 508 -32.42 -21.46 -3.41
N TYR A 509 -31.73 -21.35 -2.29
CA TYR A 509 -31.03 -22.50 -1.69
C TYR A 509 -31.56 -22.91 -0.31
N PHE A 510 -32.37 -22.07 0.33
CA PHE A 510 -32.92 -22.30 1.67
C PHE A 510 -34.42 -21.96 1.76
N GLY A 511 -35.06 -21.65 0.63
CA GLY A 511 -36.50 -21.51 0.56
C GLY A 511 -37.15 -22.87 0.79
N GLU A 512 -38.37 -22.88 1.33
CA GLU A 512 -39.19 -24.08 1.33
C GLU A 512 -39.36 -24.51 -0.13
N GLU A 513 -38.70 -25.60 -0.53
CA GLU A 513 -39.04 -26.27 -1.79
C GLU A 513 -40.53 -26.62 -1.66
N ASP A 514 -41.38 -26.03 -2.51
CA ASP A 514 -42.76 -26.49 -2.65
C ASP A 514 -42.68 -28.01 -2.81
N ASP A 515 -43.34 -28.71 -1.87
CA ASP A 515 -43.38 -30.16 -1.70
C ASP A 515 -43.75 -30.85 -3.03
N ASP A 516 -42.74 -31.11 -3.87
CA ASP A 516 -42.85 -31.82 -5.15
C ASP A 516 -42.97 -33.32 -4.83
N GLY A 517 -44.10 -33.68 -4.24
CA GLY A 517 -44.32 -35.04 -3.78
C GLY A 517 -45.53 -35.21 -2.88
N ASN A 518 -46.71 -35.23 -3.51
CA ASN A 518 -47.88 -36.01 -3.09
C ASN A 518 -48.96 -35.25 -2.28
N PHE A 519 -49.88 -34.56 -2.97
CA PHE A 519 -51.34 -34.73 -2.78
C PHE A 519 -52.09 -34.15 -4.01
N GLU A 520 -52.07 -34.89 -5.12
CA GLU A 520 -53.31 -35.02 -5.91
C GLU A 520 -54.32 -35.74 -5.00
N ASN A 521 -55.12 -34.99 -4.26
CA ASN A 521 -56.54 -35.27 -4.01
C ASN A 521 -57.11 -34.33 -2.96
N GLY A 522 -58.06 -33.52 -3.41
CA GLY A 522 -59.02 -32.85 -2.54
C GLY A 522 -58.70 -31.38 -2.35
N LEU A 523 -59.20 -30.57 -3.29
CA LEU A 523 -60.05 -29.40 -3.03
C LEU A 523 -60.35 -28.72 -4.38
N GLN A 524 -61.06 -29.42 -5.26
CA GLN A 524 -61.87 -28.71 -6.26
C GLN A 524 -63.10 -28.16 -5.53
N PRO A 525 -63.38 -26.85 -5.61
CA PRO A 525 -64.66 -26.34 -5.14
C PRO A 525 -65.74 -26.81 -6.13
N GLU A 526 -66.54 -27.80 -5.72
CA GLU A 526 -67.80 -28.11 -6.42
C GLU A 526 -68.79 -26.98 -6.17
N ALA A 527 -69.15 -26.27 -7.24
CA ALA A 527 -70.20 -25.27 -7.21
C ALA A 527 -71.57 -25.96 -7.27
N TYR A 528 -72.37 -25.81 -6.20
CA TYR A 528 -73.80 -26.10 -6.23
C TYR A 528 -74.59 -24.89 -5.73
N GLY A 529 -75.07 -24.07 -6.66
CA GLY A 529 -75.96 -22.93 -6.36
C GLY A 529 -75.27 -21.76 -5.64
N ASP A 530 -75.90 -20.58 -5.71
CA ASP A 530 -75.37 -19.27 -5.28
C ASP A 530 -75.12 -19.12 -3.76
N THR A 531 -74.36 -20.00 -3.11
CA THR A 531 -73.99 -19.82 -1.70
C THR A 531 -72.67 -20.50 -1.34
N PHE A 532 -71.69 -19.72 -0.89
CA PHE A 532 -70.42 -20.21 -0.32
C PHE A 532 -70.55 -20.40 1.20
N GLY A 533 -70.16 -21.56 1.73
CA GLY A 533 -70.06 -21.81 3.17
C GLY A 533 -68.81 -22.62 3.52
N PHE A 534 -67.99 -22.12 4.45
CA PHE A 534 -66.81 -22.84 4.98
C PHE A 534 -67.22 -23.66 6.21
N GLY A 535 -67.20 -24.98 6.09
CA GLY A 535 -67.45 -25.90 7.21
C GLY A 535 -66.16 -26.57 7.69
N VAL A 536 -65.78 -26.33 8.94
CA VAL A 536 -64.71 -27.06 9.65
C VAL A 536 -65.30 -28.36 10.21
N GLN A 537 -64.83 -29.51 9.75
CA GLN A 537 -65.18 -30.80 10.38
C GLN A 537 -64.22 -31.12 11.53
N ASN A 538 -64.71 -30.92 12.76
CA ASN A 538 -64.17 -31.54 13.96
C ASN A 538 -64.54 -33.04 13.96
N ASN A 539 -63.56 -33.92 14.04
CA ASN A 539 -63.79 -35.32 14.43
C ASN A 539 -62.72 -35.76 15.44
N GLN A 540 -63.03 -35.54 16.72
CA GLN A 540 -62.45 -36.31 17.82
C GLN A 540 -63.14 -37.69 17.86
N ASN A 541 -62.38 -38.77 17.97
CA ASN A 541 -62.90 -40.05 18.45
C ASN A 541 -61.94 -40.65 19.48
N PHE A 542 -62.43 -40.78 20.71
CA PHE A 542 -61.82 -41.53 21.80
C PHE A 542 -62.05 -43.03 21.58
N GLN A 543 -61.04 -43.85 21.91
CA GLN A 543 -61.14 -45.31 22.00
C GLN A 543 -61.46 -45.75 23.44
N PHE A 544 -62.30 -46.79 23.55
CA PHE A 544 -62.24 -47.81 24.60
C PHE A 544 -61.96 -49.15 23.95
#